data_AF-A0A432RUV8-F1
#
_entry.id   AF-A0A432RUV8-F1
#
_cell.length_a   1.000
_cell.length_b   1.000
_cell.length_c   1.000
_cell.angle_alpha   90.00
_cell.angle_beta   90.00
_cell.angle_gamma   90.00
#
_symmetry.space_group_name_H-M   'P 1'
#
loop_
_entity.id
_entity.type
_entity.pdbx_description
1 polymer ?
#
loop_
_entity_poly.entity_id
_entity_poly.type
_entity_poly.pdbx_seq_one_letter_code
_entity_poly.pdbx_strand_id
1 'polypeptide(L)' 'MSELAKNNNSVKVKQLKEYLKDYHNKVIAEIYLEVLENFEDEELVPDLILENLSLSPEDFKDM' A
#
# COMPACT_ATOMS: atom_id res chain seq x y z
N MET A 1 -1.95 11.46 22.02
CA MET A 1 -0.95 11.18 20.98
C MET A 1 -1.51 10.05 20.15
N SER A 2 -1.89 10.29 18.90
CA SER A 2 -2.59 9.30 18.08
C SER A 2 -1.72 8.06 17.90
N GLU A 3 -2.28 6.89 18.24
CA GLU A 3 -1.64 5.58 18.12
C GLU A 3 -1.26 5.21 16.67
N LEU A 4 -1.75 5.99 15.70
CA LEU A 4 -1.45 5.90 14.26
C LEU A 4 0.05 6.00 13.94
N ALA A 5 0.86 6.68 14.76
CA ALA A 5 2.29 6.83 14.50
C ALA A 5 3.16 5.63 14.93
N LYS A 6 2.58 4.58 15.54
CA LYS A 6 3.36 3.41 16.01
C LYS A 6 3.51 2.30 14.97
N ASN A 7 2.69 2.28 13.92
CA ASN A 7 2.96 1.46 12.76
C ASN A 7 3.82 2.27 11.79
N ASN A 8 5.14 2.19 11.96
CA ASN A 8 6.07 2.55 10.88
C ASN A 8 5.88 1.53 9.75
N ASN A 9 4.79 1.64 9.00
CA ASN A 9 4.55 0.85 7.81
C ASN A 9 5.66 1.23 6.82
N SER A 10 6.62 0.31 6.67
CA SER A 10 7.80 0.50 5.82
C SER A 10 7.51 0.12 4.37
N VAL A 11 6.23 0.09 3.98
CA VAL A 11 5.80 -0.29 2.65
C VAL A 11 5.90 0.94 1.76
N LYS A 12 6.78 0.86 0.77
CA LYS A 12 6.91 1.90 -0.24
C LYS A 12 5.80 1.79 -1.28
N VAL A 13 5.44 2.93 -1.88
CA VAL A 13 4.46 3.01 -2.96
C VAL A 13 4.78 2.01 -4.08
N LYS A 14 6.06 1.87 -4.45
CA LYS A 14 6.48 0.87 -5.46
C LYS A 14 6.10 -0.57 -5.09
N GLN A 15 6.25 -0.96 -3.82
CA GLN A 15 5.94 -2.32 -3.37
C GLN A 15 4.45 -2.60 -3.46
N LEU A 16 3.62 -1.62 -3.05
CA LEU A 16 2.17 -1.73 -3.21
C LEU A 16 1.76 -1.76 -4.68
N LYS A 17 2.34 -0.90 -5.53
CA LYS A 17 2.10 -0.93 -6.98
C LYS A 17 2.41 -2.29 -7.58
N GLU A 18 3.53 -2.92 -7.19
CA GLU A 18 3.88 -4.27 -7.65
C GLU A 18 2.90 -5.33 -7.15
N TYR A 19 2.54 -5.30 -5.87
CA TYR A 19 1.55 -6.23 -5.31
C TYR A 19 0.19 -6.13 -6.00
N LEU A 20 -0.24 -4.90 -6.33
CA LEU A 20 -1.51 -4.65 -6.99
C LEU A 20 -1.58 -5.22 -8.43
N LYS A 21 -0.44 -5.47 -9.10
CA LYS A 21 -0.44 -6.08 -10.44
C LYS A 21 -1.06 -7.48 -10.45
N ASP A 22 -0.80 -8.26 -9.39
CA ASP A 22 -1.28 -9.64 -9.25
C ASP A 22 -2.48 -9.75 -8.29
N TYR A 23 -3.04 -8.61 -7.85
CA TYR A 23 -4.17 -8.60 -6.93
C TYR A 23 -5.43 -9.23 -7.54
N HIS A 24 -6.13 -10.00 -6.72
CA HIS A 24 -7.27 -10.82 -7.12
C HIS A 24 -8.42 -9.98 -7.72
N ASN A 25 -8.64 -8.77 -7.18
CA ASN A 25 -9.68 -7.87 -7.63
C ASN A 25 -9.09 -6.75 -8.49
N LYS A 26 -9.18 -6.92 -9.81
CA LYS A 26 -8.59 -5.99 -10.79
C LYS A 26 -9.18 -4.57 -10.71
N VAL A 27 -10.49 -4.43 -10.47
CA VAL A 27 -11.15 -3.12 -10.35
C VAL A 27 -10.61 -2.35 -9.15
N ILE A 28 -10.49 -3.03 -8.00
CA ILE A 28 -9.92 -2.43 -6.80
C ILE A 28 -8.45 -2.06 -7.06
N ALA A 29 -7.69 -2.94 -7.69
CA ALA A 29 -6.29 -2.69 -8.01
C ALA A 29 -6.12 -1.44 -8.89
N GLU A 30 -6.92 -1.29 -9.95
CA GLU A 30 -6.87 -0.11 -10.82
C GLU A 30 -7.15 1.19 -10.05
N ILE A 31 -8.19 1.22 -9.21
CA ILE A 31 -8.52 2.41 -8.39
C ILE A 31 -7.33 2.81 -7.51
N TYR A 32 -6.72 1.84 -6.82
CA TYR A 32 -5.59 2.14 -5.95
C TYR A 32 -4.32 2.47 -6.74
N LEU A 33 -4.09 1.86 -7.90
CA LEU A 33 -2.98 2.24 -8.77
C LEU A 33 -3.10 3.70 -9.23
N GLU A 34 -4.29 4.14 -9.64
CA GLU A 34 -4.54 5.56 -10.00
C GLU A 34 -4.30 6.50 -8.81
N VAL A 35 -4.75 6.13 -7.61
CA VAL A 35 -4.46 6.91 -6.40
C VAL A 35 -2.95 6.98 -6.17
N LEU A 36 -2.24 5.86 -6.29
CA LEU A 36 -0.79 5.76 -6.09
C LEU A 36 0.03 6.46 -7.19
N GLU A 37 -0.54 6.82 -8.34
CA GLU A 37 0.13 7.66 -9.34
C GLU A 37 0.39 9.09 -8.83
N ASN A 38 -0.36 9.54 -7.81
CA ASN A 38 -0.17 10.84 -7.19
C ASN A 38 0.95 10.86 -6.12
N PHE A 39 1.60 9.71 -5.88
CA PHE A 39 2.67 9.55 -4.89
C PHE A 39 3.96 9.09 -5.57
N GLU A 40 5.10 9.52 -5.03
CA GLU A 40 6.40 9.06 -5.51
C GLU A 40 6.67 7.61 -5.06
N ASP A 41 7.37 6.85 -5.89
CA ASP A 41 7.61 5.41 -5.66
C ASP A 41 8.38 5.09 -4.37
N GLU A 42 9.19 6.03 -3.89
CA GLU A 42 9.99 5.91 -2.67
C GLU A 42 9.25 6.42 -1.41
N GLU A 43 8.08 7.06 -1.58
CA GLU A 43 7.24 7.47 -0.46
C GLU A 43 6.60 6.26 0.23
N LEU A 44 6.23 6.46 1.50
CA LEU A 44 5.50 5.46 2.27
C LEU A 44 4.01 5.49 1.90
N VAL A 45 3.43 4.31 1.75
CA VAL A 45 1.99 4.19 1.53
C VAL A 45 1.25 4.66 2.79
N PRO A 46 0.24 5.53 2.66
CA PRO A 46 -0.64 5.87 3.77
C PRO A 46 -1.32 4.64 4.37
N ASP A 47 -1.34 4.54 5.71
CA ASP A 47 -1.93 3.41 6.43
C ASP A 47 -3.37 3.12 6.00
N LEU A 48 -4.15 4.17 5.75
CA LEU A 48 -5.54 4.07 5.29
C LEU A 48 -5.69 3.23 4.01
N ILE A 49 -4.72 3.30 3.08
CA ILE A 49 -4.74 2.50 1.85
C ILE A 49 -4.52 1.02 2.18
N LEU A 50 -3.57 0.72 3.07
CA LEU A 50 -3.29 -0.64 3.52
C LEU A 50 -4.47 -1.21 4.30
N GLU A 51 -5.06 -0.44 5.21
CA GLU A 51 -6.25 -0.83 5.99
C GLU A 51 -7.44 -1.15 5.08
N ASN A 52 -7.73 -0.31 4.08
CA ASN A 52 -8.83 -0.55 3.14
C ASN A 52 -8.61 -1.81 2.29
N LEU A 53 -7.36 -2.15 1.98
CA LEU A 53 -6.99 -3.37 1.26
C LEU A 53 -6.85 -4.57 2.22
N SER A 54 -7.01 -4.37 3.53
CA SER A 54 -6.72 -5.37 4.56
C SER A 54 -5.31 -5.94 4.46
N LEU A 55 -4.35 -5.11 4.05
CA LEU A 55 -2.94 -5.45 3.91
C LEU A 55 -2.15 -4.97 5.12
N SER A 56 -1.11 -5.72 5.45
CA SER A 56 -0.14 -5.43 6.50
C SER A 56 1.27 -5.42 5.91
N PRO A 57 2.26 -4.81 6.58
CA PRO A 57 3.66 -4.86 6.13
C PRO A 57 4.20 -6.29 5.96
N GLU A 58 3.61 -7.26 6.64
CA GLU A 58 3.99 -8.67 6.53
C GLU A 58 3.68 -9.26 5.16
N ASP A 59 2.66 -8.76 4.45
CA ASP A 59 2.33 -9.17 3.08
C ASP A 59 3.42 -8.77 2.06
N PHE A 60 4.33 -7.86 2.45
CA PHE A 60 5.41 -7.33 1.61
C PHE A 60 6.81 -7.78 2.05
N LYS A 61 6.93 -8.61 3.10
CA LYS A 61 8.24 -9.06 3.62
C LYS A 61 8.98 -10.02 2.69
N ASP A 62 8.25 -10.74 1.85
CA ASP A 62 8.77 -11.78 0.95
C ASP A 62 8.79 -11.37 -0.54
N MET A 63 8.52 -10.09 -0.84
CA MET A 63 8.64 -9.49 -2.18
C MET A 63 10.00 -8.85 -2.39
#